data_AF-A0A7C4HGP5-F1
#
_entry.id   AF-A0A7C4HGP5-F1
#
_cell.length_a   1.000
_cell.length_b   1.000
_cell.length_c   1.000
_cell.angle_alpha   90.00
_cell.angle_beta   90.00
_cell.angle_gamma   90.00
#
_symmetry.space_group_name_H-M   'P 1'
#
loop_
_entity.id
_entity.type
_entity.pdbx_description
1 polymer ?
#
loop_
_entity_poly.entity_id
_entity_poly.type
_entity_poly.pdbx_seq_one_letter_code
_entity_poly.pdbx_strand_id
1 'polypeptide(L)'
;MSFFPVFEVHEELSKLIKDPFRGFVLVGESGFLVDTSFDDEEATNTTIMVANWLKIALDRIKSELKIDENHVTVFLSLRDVSYLFRQLGSEIYAVFVLSGAAPLPVLGKDEELALQKVEFLIEGKPIEEIEA
;
A
#
# COMPACT_ATOMS: atom_id res chain seq x y z
N MET A 1 -11.16 16.63 -11.84
CA MET A 1 -10.24 16.00 -10.88
C MET A 1 -11.09 15.61 -9.70
N SER A 2 -11.27 14.32 -9.46
CA SER A 2 -11.83 13.84 -8.19
C SER A 2 -10.89 14.25 -7.07
N PHE A 3 -11.47 14.63 -5.92
CA PHE A 3 -10.71 14.89 -4.71
C PHE A 3 -10.16 13.56 -4.19
N PHE A 4 -8.84 13.45 -3.99
CA PHE A 4 -8.25 12.29 -3.34
C PHE A 4 -8.32 12.50 -1.82
N PRO A 5 -9.03 11.63 -1.07
CA PRO A 5 -9.27 11.82 0.36
C PRO A 5 -8.04 11.41 1.20
N VAL A 6 -6.95 12.19 1.07
CA VAL A 6 -5.64 11.89 1.72
C VAL A 6 -5.83 11.65 3.22
N PHE A 7 -6.64 12.48 3.89
CA PHE A 7 -6.80 12.44 5.33
C PHE A 7 -7.48 11.15 5.79
N GLU A 8 -8.61 10.80 5.19
CA GLU A 8 -9.37 9.59 5.52
C GLU A 8 -8.55 8.33 5.20
N VAL A 9 -7.85 8.34 4.07
CA VAL A 9 -6.93 7.26 3.69
C VAL A 9 -5.80 7.12 4.71
N HIS A 10 -5.18 8.22 5.13
CA HIS A 10 -4.13 8.22 6.16
C HIS A 10 -4.64 7.63 7.48
N GLU A 11 -5.82 8.04 7.94
CA GLU A 11 -6.41 7.53 9.18
C GLU A 11 -6.67 6.03 9.14
N GLU A 12 -7.25 5.50 8.04
CA GLU A 12 -7.50 4.08 7.90
C GLU A 12 -6.21 3.25 7.84
N LEU A 13 -5.21 3.69 7.07
CA LEU A 13 -3.92 2.99 6.98
C LEU A 13 -3.14 3.07 8.29
N SER A 14 -3.28 4.16 9.05
CA SER A 14 -2.62 4.31 10.34
C SER A 14 -3.11 3.31 11.38
N LYS A 15 -4.35 2.81 11.27
CA LYS A 15 -4.87 1.72 12.12
C LYS A 15 -4.10 0.41 11.94
N LEU A 16 -3.41 0.26 10.81
CA LEU A 16 -2.57 -0.89 10.52
C LEU A 16 -1.21 -0.81 11.20
N ILE A 17 -0.77 0.37 11.68
CA ILE A 17 0.56 0.58 12.27
C ILE A 17 0.62 -0.01 13.69
N LYS A 18 0.78 -1.32 13.73
CA LYS A 18 0.99 -2.18 14.90
C LYS A 18 1.80 -3.38 14.41
N ASP A 19 2.57 -4.01 15.30
CA ASP A 19 3.41 -5.16 14.92
C ASP A 19 2.60 -6.20 14.10
N PRO A 20 3.07 -6.62 12.91
CA PRO A 20 4.42 -6.38 12.35
C PRO A 20 4.59 -5.07 11.56
N PHE A 21 3.53 -4.31 11.28
CA PHE A 21 3.60 -3.08 10.48
C PHE A 21 4.22 -1.92 11.26
N ARG A 22 5.25 -1.32 10.69
CA ARG A 22 6.03 -0.23 11.29
C ARG A 22 5.66 1.14 10.73
N GLY A 23 5.10 1.17 9.52
CA GLY A 23 4.65 2.37 8.85
C GLY A 23 4.40 2.11 7.37
N PHE A 24 3.94 3.14 6.67
CA PHE A 24 3.63 3.07 5.25
C PHE A 24 4.06 4.32 4.50
N VAL A 25 4.20 4.14 3.19
CA VAL A 25 4.27 5.22 2.22
C VAL A 25 3.16 5.01 1.19
N LEU A 26 2.47 6.09 0.84
CA LEU A 26 1.58 6.19 -0.30
C LEU A 26 2.27 6.89 -1.45
N VAL A 27 2.27 6.25 -2.61
CA VAL A 27 2.90 6.76 -3.82
C VAL A 27 1.87 6.81 -4.93
N GLY A 28 1.85 7.90 -5.69
CA GLY A 28 1.01 8.04 -6.87
C GLY A 28 1.59 7.31 -8.07
N GLU A 29 0.84 7.29 -9.18
CA GLU A 29 1.26 6.65 -10.43
C GLU A 29 2.60 7.17 -10.95
N SER A 30 2.87 8.45 -10.77
CA SER A 30 4.13 9.08 -11.16
C SER A 30 5.35 8.67 -10.31
N GLY A 31 5.15 7.92 -9.22
CA GLY A 31 6.20 7.54 -8.29
C GLY A 31 6.51 8.60 -7.23
N PHE A 32 5.72 9.68 -7.18
CA PHE A 32 5.84 10.73 -6.17
C PHE A 32 5.10 10.37 -4.89
N LEU A 33 5.68 10.77 -3.76
CA LEU A 33 5.07 10.68 -2.44
C LEU A 33 3.74 11.43 -2.42
N VAL A 34 2.68 10.73 -2.02
CA VAL A 34 1.38 11.33 -1.70
C VAL A 34 1.31 11.60 -0.21
N ASP A 35 1.68 10.60 0.61
CA ASP A 35 1.62 10.68 2.06
C ASP A 35 2.47 9.57 2.72
N THR A 36 2.84 9.74 3.99
CA THR A 36 3.68 8.80 4.74
C THR A 36 3.33 8.83 6.22
N SER A 37 3.50 7.70 6.90
CA SER A 37 3.40 7.62 8.36
C SER A 37 4.76 7.76 9.08
N PHE A 38 5.85 7.92 8.33
CA PHE A 38 7.19 8.01 8.89
C PHE A 38 7.56 9.46 9.19
N ASP A 39 8.07 9.72 10.40
CA ASP A 39 8.71 10.99 10.74
C ASP A 39 10.17 11.07 10.23
N ASP A 40 10.73 9.92 9.84
CA ASP A 40 12.11 9.79 9.36
C ASP A 40 12.18 9.88 7.83
N GLU A 41 13.00 10.81 7.35
CA GLU A 41 13.19 11.08 5.93
C GLU A 41 13.90 9.90 5.22
N GLU A 42 14.85 9.25 5.89
CA GLU A 42 15.59 8.12 5.32
C GLU A 42 14.66 6.91 5.09
N ALA A 43 13.85 6.56 6.09
CA ALA A 43 12.83 5.51 5.98
C ALA A 43 11.81 5.82 4.89
N THR A 44 11.34 7.07 4.80
CA THR A 44 10.41 7.52 3.75
C THR A 44 11.03 7.33 2.36
N ASN A 45 12.22 7.89 2.13
CA ASN A 45 12.89 7.84 0.84
C ASN A 45 13.24 6.41 0.41
N THR A 46 13.69 5.57 1.35
CA THR A 46 13.98 4.16 1.08
C THR A 46 12.72 3.41 0.67
N THR A 47 11.60 3.65 1.36
CA THR A 47 10.33 2.98 1.07
C THR A 47 9.75 3.45 -0.27
N ILE A 48 9.88 4.74 -0.62
CA ILE A 48 9.52 5.26 -1.96
C ILE A 48 10.35 4.57 -3.05
N MET A 49 11.67 4.40 -2.84
CA MET A 49 12.53 3.72 -3.80
C MET A 49 12.10 2.26 -4.02
N VAL A 50 11.78 1.55 -2.95
CA VAL A 50 11.26 0.18 -3.01
C VAL A 50 9.91 0.14 -3.73
N ALA A 51 9.00 1.08 -3.44
CA ALA A 51 7.71 1.20 -4.11
C ALA A 51 7.86 1.36 -5.62
N ASN A 52 8.72 2.28 -6.06
CA ASN A 52 8.97 2.54 -7.47
C ASN A 52 9.60 1.35 -8.19
N TRP A 53 10.53 0.64 -7.53
CA TRP A 53 11.13 -0.57 -8.09
C TRP A 53 10.11 -1.70 -8.25
N LEU A 54 9.28 -1.94 -7.23
CA LEU A 54 8.21 -2.95 -7.26
C LEU A 54 7.17 -2.61 -8.33
N LYS A 55 6.80 -1.34 -8.48
CA LYS A 55 5.88 -0.90 -9.54
C LYS A 55 6.43 -1.28 -10.93
N ILE A 56 7.67 -0.91 -11.25
CA ILE A 56 8.29 -1.24 -12.55
C ILE A 56 8.33 -2.76 -12.77
N ALA A 57 8.68 -3.54 -11.74
CA ALA A 57 8.70 -4.99 -11.83
C ALA A 57 7.29 -5.56 -12.11
N LEU A 58 6.27 -5.02 -11.44
CA LEU A 58 4.88 -5.42 -11.62
C LEU A 58 4.34 -5.06 -12.99
N ASP A 59 4.60 -3.85 -13.49
CA ASP A 59 4.17 -3.41 -14.83
C ASP A 59 4.72 -4.35 -15.90
N ARG A 60 5.98 -4.77 -15.75
CA ARG A 60 6.61 -5.76 -16.64
C ARG A 60 5.94 -7.13 -16.54
N ILE A 61 5.71 -7.64 -15.33
CA ILE A 61 5.06 -8.95 -15.11
C ILE A 61 3.63 -8.94 -15.68
N LYS A 62 2.84 -7.89 -15.40
CA LYS A 62 1.48 -7.72 -15.93
C LYS A 62 1.47 -7.73 -17.46
N SER A 63 2.40 -6.99 -18.08
CA SER A 63 2.56 -6.95 -19.54
C SER A 63 2.92 -8.33 -20.13
N GLU A 64 3.87 -9.04 -19.52
CA GLU A 64 4.29 -10.37 -19.97
C GLU A 64 3.17 -11.42 -19.80
N LEU A 65 2.40 -11.33 -18.73
CA LEU A 65 1.31 -12.28 -18.41
C LEU A 65 -0.05 -11.88 -19.00
N LYS A 66 -0.18 -10.68 -19.60
CA LYS A 66 -1.43 -10.10 -20.09
C LYS A 66 -2.53 -10.03 -19.01
N ILE A 67 -2.13 -9.65 -17.80
CA ILE A 67 -3.05 -9.46 -16.67
C ILE A 67 -3.50 -8.00 -16.67
N ASP A 68 -4.81 -7.79 -16.81
CA ASP A 68 -5.45 -6.47 -16.82
C ASP A 68 -6.10 -6.14 -15.45
N GLU A 69 -5.75 -6.88 -14.41
CA GLU A 69 -6.33 -6.72 -13.07
C GLU A 69 -5.66 -5.59 -12.25
N ASN A 70 -6.51 -4.89 -11.50
CA ASN A 70 -6.18 -3.69 -10.72
C ASN A 70 -5.74 -3.98 -9.27
N HIS A 71 -5.72 -5.25 -8.85
CA HIS A 71 -5.43 -5.62 -7.45
C HIS A 71 -4.24 -6.56 -7.39
N VAL A 72 -3.04 -5.98 -7.31
CA VAL A 72 -1.81 -6.75 -7.09
C VAL A 72 -1.26 -6.46 -5.71
N THR A 73 -0.98 -7.54 -4.99
CA THR A 73 -0.26 -7.51 -3.71
C THR A 73 1.06 -8.25 -3.87
N VAL A 74 2.15 -7.62 -3.44
CA VAL A 74 3.49 -8.22 -3.43
C VAL A 74 4.06 -8.18 -2.03
N PHE A 75 4.56 -9.31 -1.59
CA PHE A 75 5.38 -9.40 -0.39
C PHE A 75 6.85 -9.56 -0.77
N LEU A 76 7.69 -8.63 -0.34
CA LEU A 76 9.13 -8.66 -0.55
C LEU A 76 9.82 -8.77 0.82
N SER A 77 10.56 -9.84 1.06
CA SER A 77 11.37 -10.00 2.28
C SER A 77 12.85 -9.89 1.96
N LEU A 78 13.54 -8.98 2.63
CA LEU A 78 14.97 -8.70 2.51
C LEU A 78 15.64 -8.86 3.89
N ARG A 79 16.11 -10.07 4.20
CA ARG A 79 16.85 -10.42 5.44
C ARG A 79 16.22 -9.93 6.76
N ASP A 80 16.34 -8.64 7.07
CA ASP A 80 15.91 -8.01 8.32
C ASP A 80 14.73 -7.05 8.15
N VAL A 81 14.27 -6.81 6.91
CA VAL A 81 13.13 -5.96 6.61
C VAL A 81 12.23 -6.62 5.58
N SER A 82 10.92 -6.46 5.74
CA SER A 82 9.96 -6.93 4.75
C SER A 82 9.04 -5.80 4.32
N TYR A 83 8.53 -5.87 3.10
CA TYR A 83 7.65 -4.88 2.51
C TYR A 83 6.40 -5.56 1.99
N LEU A 84 5.25 -4.95 2.26
CA LEU A 84 3.98 -5.30 1.65
C LEU A 84 3.59 -4.18 0.71
N PHE A 85 3.65 -4.44 -0.59
CA PHE A 85 3.18 -3.55 -1.63
C PHE A 85 1.75 -3.94 -2.01
N ARG A 86 0.86 -2.95 -2.08
CA ARG A 86 -0.51 -3.13 -2.56
C ARG A 86 -0.89 -1.99 -3.49
N GLN A 87 -1.39 -2.35 -4.66
CA GLN A 87 -2.05 -1.40 -5.55
C GLN A 87 -3.45 -1.08 -4.99
N LEU A 88 -3.73 0.20 -4.75
CA LEU A 88 -4.99 0.71 -4.21
C LEU A 88 -5.67 1.55 -5.30
N GLY A 89 -6.40 0.89 -6.19
CA GLY A 89 -6.98 1.53 -7.38
C GLY A 89 -5.99 1.66 -8.54
N SER A 90 -6.31 2.46 -9.56
CA SER A 90 -5.50 2.58 -10.79
C SER A 90 -4.24 3.43 -10.63
N GLU A 91 -4.25 4.39 -9.70
CA GLU A 91 -3.24 5.46 -9.65
C GLU A 91 -2.47 5.53 -8.33
N ILE A 92 -2.78 4.69 -7.34
CA ILE A 92 -2.24 4.80 -5.98
C ILE A 92 -1.70 3.45 -5.52
N TYR A 93 -0.56 3.50 -4.84
CA TYR A 93 0.13 2.33 -4.31
C TYR A 93 0.49 2.58 -2.84
N ALA A 94 0.18 1.62 -1.97
CA ALA A 94 0.65 1.60 -0.60
C ALA A 94 1.81 0.62 -0.46
N VAL A 95 2.87 1.05 0.21
CA VAL A 95 3.96 0.18 0.63
C VAL A 95 4.13 0.27 2.12
N PHE A 96 3.89 -0.85 2.80
CA PHE A 96 4.12 -0.98 4.22
C PHE A 96 5.49 -1.57 4.49
N VAL A 97 6.13 -1.08 5.56
CA VAL A 97 7.36 -1.68 6.11
C VAL A 97 6.98 -2.55 7.30
N LEU A 98 7.47 -3.78 7.31
CA LEU A 98 7.23 -4.77 8.36
C LEU A 98 8.51 -5.04 9.16
N SER A 99 8.35 -5.34 10.45
CA SER A 99 9.43 -5.73 11.35
C SER A 99 10.04 -7.09 10.97
N GLY A 100 11.34 -7.11 10.68
CA GLY A 100 12.10 -8.35 10.48
C GLY A 100 11.86 -9.06 9.14
N ALA A 101 12.46 -10.24 9.00
CA ALA A 101 11.95 -11.28 8.11
C ALA A 101 10.65 -11.85 8.68
N ALA A 102 9.59 -11.05 8.63
CA ALA A 102 8.27 -11.54 8.94
C ALA A 102 7.93 -12.70 7.97
N PRO A 103 7.36 -13.81 8.44
CA PRO A 103 6.70 -14.73 7.52
C PRO A 103 5.63 -13.96 6.74
N LEU A 104 5.30 -14.43 5.53
CA LEU A 104 4.24 -13.87 4.69
C LEU A 104 3.08 -13.39 5.58
N PRO A 105 2.82 -12.08 5.66
CA PRO A 105 1.84 -11.56 6.59
C PRO A 105 0.49 -12.11 6.17
N VAL A 106 -0.09 -12.96 7.00
CA VAL A 106 -1.51 -13.30 6.89
C VAL A 106 -2.25 -12.07 7.39
N LEU A 107 -2.74 -11.25 6.46
CA LEU A 107 -3.63 -10.15 6.81
C LEU A 107 -4.84 -10.74 7.53
N GLY A 108 -5.09 -10.27 8.74
CA GLY A 108 -6.31 -10.62 9.46
C GLY A 108 -7.51 -9.95 8.80
N LYS A 109 -8.69 -10.27 9.31
CA LYS A 109 -9.95 -9.68 8.80
C LYS A 109 -9.96 -8.16 8.96
N ASP A 110 -9.44 -7.66 10.06
CA ASP A 110 -9.44 -6.23 10.35
C ASP A 110 -8.48 -5.48 9.43
N GLU A 111 -7.32 -6.07 9.14
CA GLU A 111 -6.34 -5.48 8.23
C GLU A 111 -6.86 -5.44 6.78
N GLU A 112 -7.47 -6.54 6.33
CA GLU A 112 -8.07 -6.58 4.99
C GLU A 112 -9.26 -5.61 4.88
N LEU A 113 -10.08 -5.49 5.94
CA LEU A 113 -11.18 -4.54 5.99
C LEU A 113 -10.67 -3.10 5.87
N ALA A 114 -9.61 -2.72 6.58
CA ALA A 114 -9.03 -1.38 6.47
C ALA A 114 -8.51 -1.11 5.06
N LEU A 115 -7.83 -2.07 4.42
CA LEU A 115 -7.36 -1.93 3.03
C LEU A 115 -8.53 -1.79 2.04
N GLN A 116 -9.61 -2.55 2.21
CA GLN A 116 -10.82 -2.42 1.39
C GLN A 116 -11.50 -1.06 1.56
N LYS A 117 -11.57 -0.55 2.80
CA LYS A 117 -12.08 0.81 3.06
C LYS A 117 -11.26 1.87 2.34
N VAL A 118 -9.95 1.73 2.35
CA VAL A 118 -9.06 2.62 1.60
C VAL A 118 -9.31 2.51 0.10
N GLU A 119 -9.44 1.31 -0.46
CA GLU A 119 -9.77 1.13 -1.88
C GLU A 119 -11.09 1.83 -2.24
N PHE A 120 -12.13 1.70 -1.42
CA PHE A 120 -13.42 2.38 -1.65
C PHE A 120 -13.30 3.91 -1.54
N LEU A 121 -12.57 4.42 -0.54
CA LEU A 121 -12.29 5.84 -0.37
C LEU A 121 -11.63 6.41 -1.63
N ILE A 122 -10.63 5.73 -2.17
CA ILE A 122 -9.89 6.16 -3.37
C ILE A 122 -10.78 6.12 -4.62
N GLU A 123 -11.65 5.12 -4.72
CA GLU A 123 -12.62 4.99 -5.82
C GLU A 123 -13.85 5.91 -5.67
N GLY A 124 -13.96 6.66 -4.56
CA GLY A 124 -15.10 7.53 -4.27
C GLY A 124 -16.41 6.77 -4.02
N LYS A 125 -16.31 5.51 -3.58
CA LYS A 125 -17.45 4.66 -3.22
C LYS A 125 -17.85 4.86 -1.76
N PRO A 126 -19.15 4.69 -1.41
CA PRO A 126 -19.60 4.77 -0.03
C PRO A 126 -19.03 3.63 0.80
N ILE A 127 -18.38 3.95 1.93
CA ILE A 127 -17.71 2.99 2.82
C ILE A 127 -18.73 2.11 3.56
N GLU A 128 -19.96 2.61 3.72
CA GLU A 128 -21.06 1.90 4.38
C GLU A 128 -21.42 0.58 3.70
N GLU A 129 -21.06 0.41 2.42
CA GLU A 129 -21.26 -0.85 1.68
C GLU A 129 -20.27 -1.97 2.10
N ILE A 130 -19.20 -1.64 2.83
CA ILE A 130 -18.19 -2.63 3.29
C ILE A 130 -18.57 -3.22 4.65
N GLU A 131 -19.37 -2.51 5.45
CA GLU A 131 -19.75 -2.92 6.81
C GLU A 131 -21.09 -3.70 6.88
N ALA A 132 -21.76 -3.90 5.74
CA ALA A 132 -23.04 -4.61 5.60
C ALA A 132 -22.88 -6.12 5.35
#